data_AF-A0A9X5XK29-F1
#
_entry.id   AF-A0A9X5XK29-F1
#
_cell.length_a   1.000
_cell.length_b   1.000
_cell.length_c   1.000
_cell.angle_alpha   90.00
_cell.angle_beta   90.00
_cell.angle_gamma   90.00
#
_symmetry.space_group_name_H-M   'P 1'
#
loop_
_entity.id
_entity.type
_entity.pdbx_description
1 polymer ?
#
loop_
_entity_poly.entity_id
_entity_poly.type
_entity_poly.pdbx_seq_one_letter_code
_entity_poly.pdbx_strand_id
1 'polypeptide(L)'
;MNTVMELTRLVWSGSYHVAGGGYGAEERDGYYDYADAIPLLFTTLDRLQTSGPREAVWWRCGHGQWETFPDALTNPADHDAWYARDEQRRRRREEADQRRQQEWAAERERWAQEPDPAPEPEPVPPCERCGLPITGEPGYDLEFAPPEDGRHCPSCRTDLRQQYPTLRQAVFGRRPRSK
;
A
#
# COMPACT_ATOMS: atom_id res chain seq x y z
N MET A 1 -36.91 -35.65 -23.06
CA MET A 1 -36.69 -34.59 -22.04
C MET A 1 -35.98 -33.37 -22.62
N ASN A 2 -34.80 -33.52 -23.24
CA ASN A 2 -33.96 -32.39 -23.68
C ASN A 2 -34.65 -31.39 -24.62
N THR A 3 -35.40 -31.84 -25.62
CA THR A 3 -36.07 -30.92 -26.57
C THR A 3 -37.09 -30.00 -25.89
N VAL A 4 -37.89 -30.51 -24.94
CA VAL A 4 -38.85 -29.69 -24.20
C VAL A 4 -38.12 -28.66 -23.34
N MET A 5 -37.02 -29.06 -22.69
CA MET A 5 -36.21 -28.14 -21.86
C MET A 5 -35.60 -27.02 -22.71
N GLU A 6 -35.07 -27.33 -23.90
CA GLU A 6 -34.51 -26.34 -24.82
C GLU A 6 -35.58 -25.38 -25.36
N LEU A 7 -36.71 -25.91 -25.85
CA LEU A 7 -37.78 -25.10 -26.43
C LEU A 7 -38.45 -24.18 -25.40
N THR A 8 -38.47 -24.57 -24.13
CA THR A 8 -39.08 -23.79 -23.05
C THR A 8 -38.09 -22.90 -22.30
N ARG A 9 -36.80 -22.90 -22.69
CA ARG A 9 -35.71 -22.22 -21.97
C ARG A 9 -36.02 -20.77 -21.61
N LEU A 10 -36.60 -20.02 -22.54
CA LEU A 10 -36.97 -18.62 -22.35
C LEU A 10 -37.96 -18.37 -21.21
N VAL A 11 -38.71 -19.38 -20.81
CA VAL A 11 -39.75 -19.26 -19.76
C VAL A 11 -39.21 -19.60 -18.38
N TRP A 12 -38.13 -20.37 -18.27
CA TRP A 12 -37.64 -20.87 -16.96
C TRP A 12 -36.19 -20.48 -16.63
N SER A 13 -35.37 -20.07 -17.60
CA SER A 13 -33.92 -19.89 -17.37
C SER A 13 -33.55 -18.66 -16.54
N GLY A 14 -34.49 -17.74 -16.34
CA GLY A 14 -34.22 -16.41 -15.82
C GLY A 14 -33.40 -15.56 -16.79
N SER A 15 -33.25 -14.28 -16.45
CA SER A 15 -32.46 -13.29 -17.19
C SER A 15 -31.17 -13.00 -16.44
N TYR A 16 -30.02 -13.09 -17.11
CA TYR A 16 -28.75 -12.79 -16.48
C TYR A 16 -28.49 -11.29 -16.43
N HIS A 17 -28.24 -10.76 -15.24
CA HIS A 17 -27.85 -9.37 -15.01
C HIS A 17 -26.38 -9.31 -14.62
N VAL A 18 -25.60 -8.59 -15.43
CA VAL A 18 -24.23 -8.24 -15.07
C VAL A 18 -24.30 -7.18 -13.97
N ALA A 19 -23.73 -7.50 -12.81
CA ALA A 19 -23.78 -6.64 -11.64
C ALA A 19 -22.37 -6.56 -11.05
N GLY A 20 -21.64 -5.53 -11.46
CA GLY A 20 -20.22 -5.35 -11.19
C GLY A 20 -19.36 -5.55 -12.44
N GLY A 21 -18.28 -4.78 -12.53
CA GLY A 21 -17.43 -4.74 -13.72
C GLY A 21 -17.21 -3.32 -14.25
N GLY A 22 -16.82 -2.38 -13.39
CA GLY A 22 -16.15 -1.16 -13.87
C GLY A 22 -14.78 -1.53 -14.48
N TYR A 23 -14.20 -0.63 -15.28
CA TYR A 23 -12.85 -0.80 -15.82
C TYR A 23 -11.88 -1.23 -14.70
N GLY A 24 -11.33 -2.45 -14.81
CA GLY A 24 -10.34 -3.00 -13.87
C GLY A 24 -10.82 -4.05 -12.86
N ALA A 25 -12.09 -4.48 -12.88
CA ALA A 25 -12.50 -5.65 -12.09
C ALA A 25 -12.05 -6.97 -12.78
N GLU A 26 -11.32 -7.82 -12.06
CA GLU A 26 -10.78 -9.09 -12.59
C GLU A 26 -11.87 -10.12 -12.97
N GLU A 27 -13.06 -10.06 -12.37
CA GLU A 27 -14.18 -10.96 -12.70
C GLU A 27 -15.47 -10.17 -12.96
N ARG A 28 -16.12 -10.50 -14.08
CA ARG A 28 -17.53 -10.15 -14.31
C ARG A 28 -18.38 -11.02 -13.38
N ASP A 29 -18.98 -10.41 -12.37
CA ASP A 29 -19.99 -11.05 -11.52
C ASP A 29 -21.39 -10.59 -11.92
N GLY A 30 -22.40 -11.37 -11.53
CA GLY A 30 -23.79 -11.08 -11.82
C GLY A 30 -24.73 -12.05 -11.10
N TYR A 31 -26.00 -11.93 -11.44
CA TYR A 31 -27.06 -12.77 -10.90
C TYR A 31 -28.09 -13.11 -11.98
N TYR A 32 -28.90 -14.13 -11.73
CA TYR A 32 -30.07 -14.41 -12.55
C TYR A 32 -31.32 -13.83 -11.88
N ASP A 33 -32.08 -13.05 -12.64
CA ASP A 33 -33.42 -12.61 -12.25
C ASP A 33 -34.45 -13.63 -12.74
N TYR A 34 -35.29 -14.10 -11.82
CA TYR A 34 -36.34 -15.07 -12.06
C TYR A 34 -37.75 -14.49 -11.86
N ALA A 35 -37.91 -13.15 -11.75
CA ALA A 35 -39.20 -12.51 -11.50
C ALA A 35 -40.29 -12.90 -12.50
N ASP A 36 -39.92 -13.04 -13.78
CA ASP A 36 -40.81 -13.44 -14.87
C ASP A 36 -40.65 -14.92 -15.28
N ALA A 37 -39.85 -15.69 -14.53
CA ALA A 37 -39.56 -17.09 -14.84
C ALA A 37 -40.54 -18.04 -14.13
N ILE A 38 -41.07 -19.01 -14.89
CA ILE A 38 -41.94 -20.06 -14.37
C ILE A 38 -41.10 -21.33 -14.15
N PRO A 39 -40.97 -21.85 -12.91
CA PRO A 39 -40.20 -23.05 -12.67
C PRO A 39 -40.90 -24.27 -13.29
N LEU A 40 -40.17 -25.01 -14.14
CA LEU A 40 -40.64 -26.27 -14.73
C LEU A 40 -39.99 -27.44 -13.99
N LEU A 41 -40.82 -28.25 -13.34
CA LEU A 41 -40.42 -29.43 -12.58
C LEU A 41 -41.01 -30.69 -13.22
N PHE A 42 -40.21 -31.76 -13.23
CA PHE A 42 -40.64 -33.08 -13.67
C PHE A 42 -40.45 -34.11 -12.57
N THR A 43 -41.34 -35.08 -12.52
CA THR A 43 -41.18 -36.28 -11.70
C THR A 43 -41.80 -37.46 -12.42
N THR A 44 -41.59 -38.68 -11.91
CA THR A 44 -42.22 -39.89 -12.44
C THR A 44 -43.06 -40.55 -11.37
N LEU A 45 -44.14 -41.22 -11.79
CA LEU A 45 -45.02 -41.94 -10.88
C LEU A 45 -44.24 -42.99 -10.07
N ASP A 46 -43.32 -43.71 -10.72
CA ASP A 46 -42.50 -44.74 -10.08
C ASP A 46 -41.66 -44.18 -8.90
N ARG A 47 -41.09 -42.98 -9.07
CA ARG A 47 -40.32 -42.31 -8.01
C ARG A 47 -41.21 -41.91 -6.85
N LEU A 48 -42.38 -41.36 -7.14
CA LEU A 48 -43.36 -40.99 -6.12
C LEU A 48 -43.86 -42.21 -5.35
N GLN A 49 -44.07 -43.35 -6.01
CA GLN A 49 -44.48 -44.60 -5.36
C GLN A 49 -43.37 -45.22 -4.52
N THR A 50 -42.11 -45.14 -4.98
CA THR A 50 -40.97 -45.77 -4.30
C THR A 50 -40.51 -44.99 -3.08
N SER A 51 -40.42 -43.67 -3.19
CA SER A 51 -39.77 -42.80 -2.19
C SER A 51 -40.71 -41.78 -1.56
N GLY A 52 -41.87 -41.52 -2.18
CA GLY A 52 -42.77 -40.46 -1.75
C GLY A 52 -42.36 -39.06 -2.26
N PRO A 53 -43.25 -38.07 -2.12
CA PRO A 53 -43.06 -36.73 -2.70
C PRO A 53 -42.07 -35.83 -1.94
N ARG A 54 -41.67 -36.21 -0.72
CA ARG A 54 -40.75 -35.43 0.13
C ARG A 54 -39.28 -35.68 -0.17
N GLU A 55 -38.99 -36.77 -0.85
CA GLU A 55 -37.62 -37.15 -1.19
C GLU A 55 -37.11 -36.42 -2.44
N ALA A 56 -35.86 -36.69 -2.81
CA ALA A 56 -35.21 -36.14 -4.00
C ALA A 56 -35.76 -36.77 -5.30
N VAL A 57 -37.02 -36.45 -5.62
CA VAL A 57 -37.78 -37.02 -6.74
C VAL A 57 -38.21 -35.98 -7.76
N TRP A 58 -37.79 -34.72 -7.61
CA TRP A 58 -38.12 -33.62 -8.50
C TRP A 58 -36.93 -33.21 -9.36
N TRP A 59 -37.13 -33.05 -10.65
CA TRP A 59 -36.12 -32.57 -11.59
C TRP A 59 -36.51 -31.19 -12.09
N ARG A 60 -35.72 -30.16 -11.75
CA ARG A 60 -35.92 -28.81 -12.28
C ARG A 60 -35.10 -28.57 -13.55
N CYS A 61 -35.74 -27.98 -14.56
CA CYS A 61 -35.01 -27.42 -15.70
C CYS A 61 -33.89 -26.47 -15.22
N GLY A 62 -32.65 -26.73 -15.63
CA GLY A 62 -31.49 -25.89 -15.31
C GLY A 62 -30.65 -26.34 -14.11
N HIS A 63 -31.14 -27.25 -13.27
CA HIS A 63 -30.41 -27.70 -12.07
C HIS A 63 -29.58 -28.98 -12.30
N GLY A 64 -29.98 -29.83 -13.27
CA GLY A 64 -29.17 -30.97 -13.70
C GLY A 64 -29.11 -32.17 -12.73
N GLN A 65 -29.90 -32.14 -11.66
CA GLN A 65 -29.97 -33.20 -10.64
C GLN A 65 -31.40 -33.38 -10.12
N TRP A 66 -31.64 -34.50 -9.41
CA TRP A 66 -32.88 -34.75 -8.69
C TRP A 66 -32.81 -34.15 -7.30
N GLU A 67 -33.86 -33.44 -6.90
CA GLU A 67 -33.90 -32.57 -5.74
C GLU A 67 -35.19 -32.76 -4.96
N THR A 68 -35.19 -32.32 -3.70
CA THR A 68 -36.43 -32.22 -2.93
C THR A 68 -37.29 -31.08 -3.50
N PHE A 69 -38.59 -31.10 -3.23
CA PHE A 69 -39.49 -30.06 -3.76
C PHE A 69 -39.07 -28.63 -3.37
N PRO A 70 -38.69 -28.35 -2.10
CA PRO A 70 -38.20 -27.01 -1.72
C PRO A 70 -36.91 -26.60 -2.43
N ASP A 71 -35.94 -27.52 -2.54
CA ASP A 71 -34.66 -27.24 -3.19
C ASP A 71 -34.87 -26.92 -4.68
N ALA A 72 -35.74 -27.69 -5.34
CA ALA A 72 -36.12 -27.47 -6.72
C ALA A 72 -36.86 -26.14 -6.95
N LEU A 73 -37.47 -25.53 -5.94
CA LEU A 73 -38.08 -24.21 -6.05
C LEU A 73 -37.11 -23.06 -5.73
N THR A 74 -35.93 -23.37 -5.19
CA THR A 74 -34.95 -22.36 -4.78
C THR A 74 -34.07 -21.94 -5.96
N ASN A 75 -33.69 -20.67 -6.03
CA ASN A 75 -32.78 -20.12 -7.03
C ASN A 75 -31.43 -19.76 -6.37
N PRO A 76 -30.41 -20.63 -6.41
CA PRO A 76 -29.17 -20.41 -5.66
C PRO A 76 -28.29 -19.26 -6.18
N ALA A 77 -28.57 -18.74 -7.38
CA ALA A 77 -27.79 -17.70 -8.04
C ALA A 77 -28.61 -16.42 -8.30
N ASP A 78 -29.63 -16.17 -7.47
CA ASP A 78 -30.50 -15.01 -7.57
C ASP A 78 -29.84 -13.71 -7.08
N HIS A 79 -30.63 -12.62 -7.12
CA HIS A 79 -30.22 -11.30 -6.67
C HIS A 79 -29.77 -11.29 -5.19
N ASP A 80 -30.46 -12.02 -4.32
CA ASP A 80 -30.15 -12.05 -2.89
C ASP A 80 -28.82 -12.75 -2.63
N ALA A 81 -28.56 -13.86 -3.32
CA ALA A 81 -27.27 -14.54 -3.29
C ALA A 81 -26.13 -13.63 -3.79
N TRP A 82 -26.38 -12.82 -4.82
CA TRP A 82 -25.40 -11.83 -5.29
C TRP A 82 -25.20 -10.69 -4.28
N TYR A 83 -26.27 -10.17 -3.70
CA TYR A 83 -26.19 -9.10 -2.69
C TYR A 83 -25.39 -9.53 -1.47
N ALA A 84 -25.57 -10.78 -1.01
CA ALA A 84 -24.77 -11.35 0.08
C ALA A 84 -23.28 -11.42 -0.25
N ARG A 85 -22.92 -11.82 -1.48
CA ARG A 85 -21.51 -11.79 -1.96
C ARG A 85 -20.98 -10.36 -2.03
N ASP A 86 -21.79 -9.42 -2.50
CA ASP A 86 -21.39 -8.01 -2.63
C ASP A 86 -21.14 -7.35 -1.28
N GLU A 87 -22.02 -7.59 -0.31
CA GLU A 87 -21.86 -7.14 1.07
C GLU A 87 -20.57 -7.71 1.69
N GLN A 88 -20.27 -9.00 1.46
CA GLN A 88 -19.02 -9.59 1.91
C GLN A 88 -17.79 -8.92 1.27
N ARG A 89 -17.86 -8.58 -0.02
CA ARG A 89 -16.79 -7.84 -0.71
C ARG A 89 -16.60 -6.44 -0.12
N ARG A 90 -17.68 -5.72 0.16
CA ARG A 90 -17.63 -4.39 0.78
C ARG A 90 -16.96 -4.44 2.14
N ARG A 91 -17.37 -5.37 3.00
CA ARG A 91 -16.76 -5.57 4.33
C ARG A 91 -15.26 -5.83 4.24
N ARG A 92 -14.82 -6.71 3.32
CA ARG A 92 -13.38 -6.97 3.12
C ARG A 92 -12.62 -5.73 2.66
N ARG A 93 -13.22 -4.88 1.81
CA ARG A 93 -12.61 -3.61 1.39
C ARG A 93 -12.52 -2.64 2.56
N GLU A 94 -13.59 -2.50 3.33
CA GLU A 94 -13.62 -1.63 4.52
C GLU A 94 -12.57 -2.06 5.56
N GLU A 95 -12.46 -3.36 5.84
CA GLU A 95 -11.43 -3.90 6.74
C GLU A 95 -10.01 -3.63 6.22
N ALA A 96 -9.79 -3.82 4.91
CA ALA A 96 -8.51 -3.52 4.28
C ALA A 96 -8.19 -2.02 4.32
N ASP A 97 -9.18 -1.16 4.11
CA ASP A 97 -9.03 0.30 4.14
C ASP A 97 -8.73 0.78 5.56
N GLN A 98 -9.43 0.25 6.57
CA GLN A 98 -9.16 0.53 7.97
C GLN A 98 -7.74 0.12 8.36
N ARG A 99 -7.28 -1.07 7.93
CA ARG A 99 -5.89 -1.49 8.15
C ARG A 99 -4.90 -0.53 7.52
N ARG A 100 -5.11 -0.13 6.26
CA ARG A 100 -4.22 0.83 5.59
C ARG A 100 -4.22 2.19 6.29
N GLN A 101 -5.37 2.65 6.79
CA GLN A 101 -5.45 3.89 7.56
C GLN A 101 -4.69 3.79 8.89
N GLN A 102 -4.77 2.65 9.59
CA GLN A 102 -4.02 2.41 10.83
C GLN A 102 -2.51 2.38 10.56
N GLU A 103 -2.08 1.67 9.52
CA GLU A 103 -0.67 1.62 9.09
C GLU A 103 -0.16 3.02 8.74
N TRP A 104 -0.93 3.80 7.98
CA TRP A 104 -0.60 5.19 7.64
C TRP A 104 -0.57 6.11 8.86
N ALA A 105 -1.49 5.94 9.81
CA ALA A 105 -1.51 6.72 11.05
C ALA A 105 -0.27 6.42 11.90
N ALA A 106 0.08 5.13 12.07
CA ALA A 106 1.28 4.71 12.80
C ALA A 106 2.57 5.21 12.12
N GLU A 107 2.63 5.17 10.79
CA GLU A 107 3.73 5.74 10.04
C GLU A 107 3.85 7.24 10.27
N ARG A 108 2.74 7.99 10.20
CA ARG A 108 2.73 9.43 10.50
C ARG A 108 3.19 9.76 11.92
N GLU A 109 2.80 8.97 12.91
CA GLU A 109 3.27 9.13 14.28
C GLU A 109 4.78 8.85 14.41
N ARG A 110 5.30 7.89 13.65
CA ARG A 110 6.74 7.60 13.59
C ARG A 110 7.53 8.78 13.03
N TRP A 111 7.09 9.34 11.90
CA TRP A 111 7.72 10.51 11.29
C TRP A 111 7.63 11.75 12.20
N ALA A 112 6.53 11.92 12.94
CA ALA A 112 6.37 13.03 13.89
C ALA A 112 7.28 12.93 15.13
N GLN A 113 7.74 11.72 15.48
CA GLN A 113 8.68 11.48 16.57
C GLN A 113 10.15 11.53 16.12
N GLU A 114 10.40 11.57 14.80
CA GLU A 114 11.75 11.65 14.28
C GLU A 114 12.34 13.02 14.66
N PRO A 115 13.46 13.06 15.39
CA PRO A 115 14.07 14.32 15.77
C PRO A 115 14.49 15.06 14.49
N ASP A 116 14.27 16.37 14.47
CA ASP A 116 14.74 17.21 13.37
C ASP A 116 16.23 16.95 13.13
N PRO A 117 16.67 16.88 11.86
CA PRO A 117 18.07 16.71 11.56
C PRO A 117 18.87 17.80 12.26
N ALA A 118 19.97 17.40 12.89
CA ALA A 118 20.84 18.35 13.57
C ALA A 118 21.17 19.50 12.61
N PRO A 119 21.16 20.76 13.07
CA PRO A 119 21.48 21.90 12.22
C PRO A 119 22.82 21.64 11.54
N GLU A 120 22.89 21.93 10.24
CA GLU A 120 24.14 21.82 9.50
C GLU A 120 25.24 22.57 10.27
N PRO A 121 26.42 21.97 10.47
CA PRO A 121 27.49 22.61 11.21
C PRO A 121 27.79 23.96 10.56
N GLU A 122 27.87 25.02 11.38
CA GLU A 122 28.19 26.35 10.89
C GLU A 122 29.46 26.29 10.01
N PRO A 123 29.46 26.96 8.84
CA PRO A 123 30.60 26.93 7.96
C PRO A 123 31.83 27.46 8.71
N VAL A 124 32.85 26.59 8.85
CA VAL A 124 34.11 26.95 9.50
C VAL A 124 34.66 28.19 8.78
N PRO A 125 34.96 29.29 9.49
CA PRO A 125 35.45 30.50 8.84
C PRO A 125 36.75 30.20 8.07
N PRO A 126 36.96 30.79 6.89
CA PRO A 126 38.20 30.60 6.15
C PRO A 126 39.37 31.24 6.89
N CYS A 127 40.59 30.80 6.58
CA CYS A 127 41.81 31.37 7.14
C CYS A 127 41.88 32.88 6.86
N GLU A 128 42.09 33.69 7.90
CA GLU A 128 42.15 35.17 7.80
C GLU A 128 43.25 35.69 6.85
N ARG A 129 44.27 34.87 6.53
CA ARG A 129 45.44 35.29 5.73
C ARG A 129 45.38 34.87 4.27
N CYS A 130 44.95 33.65 3.98
CA CYS A 130 44.94 33.11 2.61
C CYS A 130 43.53 32.83 2.06
N GLY A 131 42.48 32.93 2.86
CA GLY A 131 41.11 32.65 2.45
C GLY A 131 40.79 31.17 2.20
N LEU A 132 41.76 30.27 2.36
CA LEU A 132 41.57 28.81 2.25
C LEU A 132 40.98 28.23 3.53
N PRO A 133 40.44 26.99 3.51
CA PRO A 133 39.97 26.31 4.71
C PRO A 133 41.03 26.30 5.81
N ILE A 134 40.63 26.50 7.07
CA ILE A 134 41.55 26.45 8.21
C ILE A 134 42.20 25.06 8.34
N THR A 135 41.58 24.02 7.78
CA THR A 135 42.12 22.66 7.66
C THR A 135 43.24 22.51 6.62
N GLY A 136 43.48 23.51 5.76
CA GLY A 136 44.49 23.47 4.69
C GLY A 136 43.89 23.22 3.29
N GLU A 137 44.77 23.05 2.28
CA GLU A 137 44.33 22.66 0.93
C GLU A 137 43.74 21.24 0.93
N PRO A 138 42.66 20.96 0.17
CA PRO A 138 42.10 19.63 0.07
C PRO A 138 43.10 18.67 -0.57
N GLY A 139 43.58 17.66 0.17
CA GLY A 139 44.51 16.64 -0.34
C GLY A 139 45.72 16.31 0.55
N TYR A 140 45.91 17.01 1.68
CA TYR A 140 46.88 16.60 2.71
C TYR A 140 46.14 16.01 3.91
N ASP A 141 46.18 14.68 4.04
CA ASP A 141 45.75 13.96 5.25
C ASP A 141 46.74 14.27 6.39
N LEU A 142 46.36 15.21 7.25
CA LEU A 142 46.88 15.29 8.60
C LEU A 142 45.71 15.06 9.55
N GLU A 143 45.81 13.96 10.29
CA GLU A 143 44.85 13.51 11.29
C GLU A 143 44.36 14.66 12.18
N PHE A 144 43.05 14.76 12.27
CA PHE A 144 42.26 15.83 12.86
C PHE A 144 42.66 16.18 14.31
N ALA A 145 43.29 17.34 14.47
CA ALA A 145 43.01 18.23 15.58
C ALA A 145 42.84 19.64 15.02
N PRO A 146 41.71 20.34 15.28
CA PRO A 146 41.55 21.72 14.86
C PRO A 146 42.74 22.55 15.40
N PRO A 147 43.35 23.43 14.58
CA PRO A 147 44.48 24.23 15.03
C PRO A 147 44.12 25.03 16.29
N GLU A 148 44.98 25.02 17.33
CA GLU A 148 44.74 25.66 18.65
C GLU A 148 44.25 27.12 18.56
N ASP A 149 44.61 27.83 17.49
CA ASP A 149 44.27 29.24 17.27
C ASP A 149 42.90 29.46 16.61
N GLY A 150 42.31 28.44 15.96
CA GLY A 150 41.00 28.52 15.29
C GLY A 150 40.87 29.55 14.16
N ARG A 151 41.96 30.20 13.70
CA ARG A 151 41.93 31.35 12.77
C ARG A 151 42.82 31.21 11.52
N HIS A 152 43.85 30.37 11.56
CA HIS A 152 44.86 30.27 10.50
C HIS A 152 45.11 28.83 10.06
N CYS A 153 45.35 28.61 8.76
CA CYS A 153 45.72 27.29 8.24
C CYS A 153 47.16 26.90 8.62
N PRO A 154 47.53 25.60 8.57
CA PRO A 154 48.84 25.10 8.98
C PRO A 154 50.02 25.80 8.27
N SER A 155 49.88 26.10 6.98
CA SER A 155 50.90 26.79 6.17
C SER A 155 51.07 28.24 6.61
N CYS A 156 49.96 28.99 6.72
CA CYS A 156 50.00 30.38 7.18
C CYS A 156 50.53 30.52 8.61
N ARG A 157 50.26 29.52 9.48
CA ARG A 157 50.82 29.48 10.84
C ARG A 157 52.33 29.25 10.81
N THR A 158 52.80 28.35 9.95
CA THR A 158 54.22 28.07 9.78
C THR A 158 54.95 29.32 9.29
N ASP A 159 54.38 30.05 8.33
CA ASP A 159 54.91 31.33 7.86
C ASP A 159 54.95 32.40 8.96
N LEU A 160 53.91 32.50 9.79
CA LEU A 160 53.88 33.43 10.93
C LEU A 160 54.94 33.08 12.00
N ARG A 161 55.21 31.79 12.20
CA ARG A 161 56.27 31.31 13.11
C ARG A 161 57.66 31.52 12.51
N GLN A 162 57.81 31.40 11.19
CA GLN A 162 59.07 31.57 10.47
C GLN A 162 59.40 33.03 10.11
N GLN A 163 58.49 33.98 10.34
CA GLN A 163 58.84 35.40 10.32
C GLN A 163 59.88 35.68 11.43
N TYR A 164 61.14 35.66 11.02
CA TYR A 164 62.26 36.12 11.83
C TYR A 164 61.91 37.50 12.40
N PRO A 165 62.16 37.75 13.69
CA PRO A 165 61.89 39.04 14.27
C PRO A 165 62.66 40.08 13.46
N THR A 166 61.96 41.14 13.02
CA THR A 166 62.65 42.33 12.54
C THR A 166 63.64 42.79 13.63
N LEU A 167 64.75 43.42 13.26
CA LEU A 167 65.75 43.94 14.23
C LEU A 167 65.10 44.68 15.42
N ARG A 168 63.97 45.35 15.17
CA ARG A 168 63.17 46.04 16.18
C ARG A 168 62.48 45.11 17.19
N GLN A 169 62.01 43.93 16.78
CA GLN A 169 61.39 42.94 17.66
C GLN A 169 62.42 42.11 18.44
N ALA A 170 63.61 41.88 17.89
CA ALA A 170 64.70 41.18 18.58
C ALA A 170 65.27 42.00 19.75
N VAL A 171 65.29 43.34 19.61
CA VAL A 171 65.83 44.26 20.62
C VAL A 171 64.80 44.66 21.69
N PHE A 172 63.51 44.78 21.33
CA PHE A 172 62.49 45.31 22.25
C PHE A 172 61.42 44.28 22.68
N GLY A 173 61.55 43.01 22.28
CA GLY A 173 60.57 41.96 22.53
C GLY A 173 59.29 42.10 21.68
N ARG A 174 58.59 40.98 21.44
CA ARG A 174 57.26 41.02 20.80
C ARG A 174 56.24 41.55 21.81
N ARG A 175 55.57 42.67 21.50
CA ARG A 175 54.39 43.11 22.26
C ARG A 175 53.26 42.09 22.04
N PRO A 176 52.53 41.66 23.09
CA PRO A 176 51.32 40.88 22.90
C PRO A 176 50.30 41.75 22.16
N ARG A 177 49.77 41.27 21.03
CA ARG A 177 48.58 41.88 20.40
C ARG A 177 47.39 41.47 21.26
N SER A 178 46.75 42.46 21.88
CA SER A 178 45.51 42.31 22.63
C SER A 178 44.38 41.82 21.71
N LYS A 179 43.47 41.06 22.33
CA LYS A 179 42.24 40.47 21.77
C LYS A 179 41.41 41.43 20.92
#